data_AF-A0A3A8W4Q5-F1
#
_entry.id   AF-A0A3A8W4Q5-F1
#
_cell.length_a   1.000
_cell.length_b   1.000
_cell.length_c   1.000
_cell.angle_alpha   90.00
_cell.angle_beta   90.00
_cell.angle_gamma   90.00
#
_symmetry.space_group_name_H-M   'P 1'
#
loop_
_entity.id
_entity.type
_entity.pdbx_description
1 polymer ?
#
loop_
_entity_poly.entity_id
_entity_poly.type
_entity_poly.pdbx_seq_one_letter_code
_entity_poly.pdbx_strand_id
1 'polypeptide(L)' 'MFFKIQTWFPYNVQIYLNGREYLSRLPEAEGIPFSMYNNSFSYIEDFKRSQKPAVSSIKNYPISLTEW' A
#
# COMPACT_ATOMS: atom_id res chain seq x y z
N MET A 1 -5.30 2.70 -11.59
CA MET A 1 -6.48 2.03 -11.00
C MET A 1 -7.58 3.06 -10.91
N PHE A 2 -8.73 2.85 -11.54
CA PHE A 2 -9.90 3.71 -11.40
C PHE A 2 -11.07 2.82 -10.96
N PHE A 3 -11.81 3.25 -9.95
CA PHE A 3 -12.95 2.52 -9.42
C PHE A 3 -14.18 3.42 -9.49
N LYS A 4 -15.22 2.97 -10.21
CA LYS A 4 -16.49 3.68 -10.30
C LYS A 4 -17.55 2.90 -9.52
N ILE A 5 -18.08 3.52 -8.48
CA ILE A 5 -19.18 2.96 -7.69
C ILE A 5 -20.43 3.72 -8.10
N GLN A 6 -21.33 3.05 -8.81
CA GLN A 6 -22.67 3.58 -9.10
C GLN A 6 -23.62 2.94 -8.09
N THR A 7 -24.05 3.68 -7.07
CA THR A 7 -24.90 3.16 -6.00
C THR A 7 -26.06 4.12 -5.69
N TRP A 8 -27.27 3.56 -5.53
CA TRP A 8 -28.46 4.23 -5.00
C TRP A 8 -28.68 3.89 -3.50
N PHE A 9 -27.70 3.26 -2.87
CA PHE A 9 -27.83 2.61 -1.57
C PHE A 9 -27.60 3.61 -0.42
N PRO A 10 -28.55 3.76 0.54
CA PRO A 10 -28.51 4.80 1.57
C PRO A 10 -27.63 4.42 2.77
N TYR A 11 -26.49 3.77 2.54
CA TYR A 11 -25.59 3.32 3.59
C TYR A 11 -24.14 3.67 3.27
N ASN A 12 -23.32 3.77 4.32
CA ASN A 12 -21.89 4.03 4.20
C ASN A 12 -21.20 2.87 3.46
N VAL A 13 -20.37 3.23 2.46
CA VAL A 13 -19.53 2.29 1.73
C VAL A 13 -18.11 2.39 2.27
N GLN A 14 -17.59 1.31 2.84
CA GLN A 14 -16.20 1.21 3.26
C GLN A 14 -15.42 0.39 2.24
N ILE A 15 -14.31 0.94 1.76
CA ILE A 15 -13.48 0.31 0.73
C ILE A 15 -12.15 -0.08 1.37
N TYR A 16 -11.82 -1.37 1.32
CA TYR A 16 -10.52 -1.87 1.72
C TYR A 16 -9.64 -2.07 0.48
N LEU A 17 -8.51 -1.36 0.43
CA LEU A 17 -7.53 -1.49 -0.64
C LEU A 17 -6.28 -2.19 -0.11
N ASN A 18 -5.97 -3.36 -0.67
CA ASN A 18 -4.73 -4.05 -0.37
C ASN A 18 -3.62 -3.47 -1.26
N GLY A 19 -2.79 -2.58 -0.69
CA GLY A 19 -1.77 -1.83 -1.42
C GLY A 19 -0.41 -2.52 -1.55
N ARG A 20 -0.27 -3.80 -1.21
CA ARG A 20 1.05 -4.45 -1.08
C ARG A 20 1.81 -4.55 -2.41
N GLU A 21 1.10 -4.84 -3.49
CA GLU A 21 1.66 -4.87 -4.86
C GLU A 21 2.17 -3.49 -5.31
N TYR A 22 1.58 -2.42 -4.78
CA TYR A 22 2.08 -1.07 -5.02
C TYR A 22 3.28 -0.77 -4.14
N LEU A 23 3.28 -1.25 -2.89
CA LEU A 23 4.39 -1.08 -1.96
C LEU A 23 5.67 -1.78 -2.42
N SER A 24 5.60 -2.88 -3.19
CA SER A 24 6.78 -3.57 -3.74
C SER A 24 7.55 -2.71 -4.74
N ARG A 25 6.88 -1.77 -5.41
CA ARG A 25 7.51 -0.83 -6.35
C ARG A 25 8.46 0.16 -5.69
N LEU A 26 8.32 0.37 -4.37
CA LEU A 26 9.16 1.29 -3.62
C LEU A 26 10.59 0.77 -3.42
N PRO A 27 10.83 -0.42 -2.83
CA PRO A 27 12.16 -1.01 -2.78
C PRO A 27 12.69 -1.34 -4.18
N GLU A 28 11.83 -1.71 -5.14
CA GLU A 28 12.22 -1.89 -6.55
C GLU A 28 12.82 -0.62 -7.15
N ALA A 29 12.17 0.54 -6.97
CA ALA A 29 12.67 1.83 -7.45
C ALA A 29 13.98 2.27 -6.79
N GLU A 30 14.25 1.80 -5.56
CA GLU A 30 15.50 2.05 -4.86
C GLU A 30 16.58 0.99 -5.11
N GLY A 31 16.28 -0.05 -5.89
CA GLY A 31 17.18 -1.17 -6.16
C GLY A 31 17.46 -2.04 -4.93
N ILE A 32 16.56 -2.08 -3.95
CA ILE A 32 16.68 -2.87 -2.73
C ILE A 32 16.18 -4.29 -3.03
N PRO A 33 17.00 -5.34 -2.88
CA PRO A 33 16.56 -6.72 -3.00
C PRO A 33 15.45 -7.05 -1.99
N PHE A 34 14.38 -7.67 -2.47
CA PHE A 34 13.29 -8.20 -1.65
C PHE A 34 12.72 -9.47 -2.25
N SER A 35 12.01 -10.25 -1.45
CA SER A 35 11.17 -11.34 -1.94
C SER A 35 9.77 -11.25 -1.34
N MET A 36 8.79 -11.71 -2.11
CA MET A 36 7.41 -11.83 -1.67
C MET A 36 6.96 -13.28 -1.77
N TYR A 37 6.16 -13.69 -0.79
CA TYR A 37 5.37 -14.90 -0.84
C TYR A 37 3.90 -14.49 -0.87
N ASN A 38 3.24 -14.70 -2.02
CA ASN A 38 1.91 -14.17 -2.28
C ASN A 38 1.85 -12.65 -2.00
N ASN A 39 0.93 -12.19 -1.14
CA ASN A 39 0.70 -10.79 -0.79
C ASN A 39 1.55 -10.32 0.41
N SER A 40 2.63 -11.04 0.77
CA SER A 40 3.45 -10.71 1.93
C SER A 40 4.94 -10.66 1.57
N PHE A 41 5.63 -9.67 2.13
CA PHE A 41 7.09 -9.61 2.07
C PHE A 41 7.67 -10.71 2.96
N SER A 42 8.41 -11.63 2.34
CA SER A 42 9.14 -12.68 3.05
C SER A 42 10.56 -12.24 3.39
N TYR A 43 11.13 -11.29 2.64
CA TYR A 43 12.46 -10.74 2.87
C TYR A 43 12.58 -9.33 2.27
N ILE A 44 13.32 -8.45 2.94
CA ILE A 44 13.76 -7.14 2.44
C ILE A 44 15.18 -6.93 2.98
N GLU A 45 16.15 -6.65 2.10
CA GLU A 45 17.56 -6.48 2.49
C GLU A 45 17.77 -5.29 3.44
N ASP A 46 17.25 -4.11 3.07
CA ASP A 46 17.31 -2.91 3.90
C ASP A 46 15.90 -2.38 4.18
N PHE A 47 15.31 -2.91 5.26
CA PHE A 47 13.96 -2.54 5.68
C PHE A 47 13.83 -1.04 5.99
N LYS A 48 14.80 -0.45 6.70
CA LYS A 48 14.75 0.97 7.08
C LYS A 48 14.78 1.88 5.88
N ARG A 49 15.63 1.57 4.91
CA ARG A 49 15.73 2.34 3.67
C ARG A 49 14.45 2.20 2.84
N SER A 50 13.93 0.98 2.67
CA SER A 50 12.68 0.70 1.95
C SER A 50 11.44 1.40 2.53
N GLN A 51 11.44 1.72 3.83
CA GLN A 51 10.30 2.32 4.51
C GLN A 51 10.21 3.85 4.34
N LYS A 52 11.31 4.54 4.07
CA LYS A 52 11.34 6.00 3.84
C LYS A 52 10.40 6.44 2.70
N PRO A 53 10.48 5.88 1.49
CA PRO A 53 9.58 6.25 0.40
C PRO A 53 8.12 5.87 0.70
N ALA A 54 7.88 4.77 1.41
CA ALA A 54 6.55 4.35 1.84
C ALA A 54 5.90 5.37 2.77
N VAL A 55 6.62 5.80 3.81
CA VAL A 55 6.13 6.81 4.76
C VAL A 55 5.88 8.15 4.08
N SER A 56 6.75 8.57 3.15
CA SER A 56 6.55 9.81 2.40
C SER A 56 5.30 9.78 1.52
N SER A 57 5.00 8.63 0.90
CA SER A 57 3.82 8.44 0.04
C SER A 57 2.51 8.50 0.83
N ILE A 58 2.49 7.92 2.04
CA ILE A 58 1.32 7.94 2.93
C ILE A 58 1.01 9.37 3.39
N LYS A 59 2.01 10.22 3.62
CA LYS A 59 1.79 11.62 4.01
C LYS A 59 1.10 12.44 2.90
N ASN A 60 1.32 12.09 1.64
CA ASN A 60 0.73 12.79 0.49
C ASN A 60 -0.70 12.34 0.17
N TYR A 61 -1.11 11.18 0.70
CA TYR A 61 -2.47 10.66 0.57
C TYR A 61 -2.96 10.23 1.96
N PRO A 62 -3.56 11.14 2.74
CA PRO A 62 -4.07 10.81 4.06
C PRO A 62 -5.25 9.84 3.92
N ILE A 63 -4.94 8.55 3.91
CA ILE A 63 -5.92 7.48 4.08
C ILE A 63 -6.14 7.43 5.59
N SER A 64 -7.34 7.76 6.07
CA SER A 64 -7.69 7.54 7.47
C SER A 64 -7.72 6.04 7.72
N LEU A 65 -6.58 5.50 8.16
CA LEU A 65 -6.48 4.15 8.68
C LEU A 65 -7.33 4.12 9.95
N THR A 66 -8.53 3.56 9.83
CA THR A 66 -9.33 3.20 11.00
C THR A 66 -8.66 1.96 11.57
N GLU A 67 -8.00 2.13 12.70
CA GLU A 67 -7.43 1.05 13.49
C GLU A 67 -8.59 0.23 14.10
N TRP A 68 -8.49 -1.10 14.04
CA TRP A 68 -9.40 -2.01 14.73
C TRP A 68 -8.94 -2.23 16.17
#